data_AF-A0A3R6RT74-F1
#
_entry.id   AF-A0A3R6RT74-F1
#
_cell.length_a   1.000
_cell.length_b   1.000
_cell.length_c   1.000
_cell.angle_alpha   90.00
_cell.angle_beta   90.00
_cell.angle_gamma   90.00
#
_symmetry.space_group_name_H-M   'P 1'
#
loop_
_entity.id
_entity.type
_entity.pdbx_description
1 polymer ?
#
loop_
_entity_poly.entity_id
_entity_poly.type
_entity_poly.pdbx_seq_one_letter_code
_entity_poly.pdbx_strand_id
1 'polypeptide(L)'
;MKILMIGNGFDLEHELPTKYTQFLEFVTRFKYAYSSANSVPQRLYDIKDDYLKMIFENTECEDRVVALHVFTENNVWINHFEKVYKKHLANKQNWIDFESEISSVIQATDGLIKYYESIETGESKNENLEKYYKNRLANIINQSELKVENVKAYIPKLLCDLNKLIGALEIYIWDYVGNKELKYYNPDIEKVHPSKVFSFNYSDTYRKLYACNRKEIEYSFAHGMATNNIHFFSGKTDASKEEIENCIQQNAECNNMVLGIDEYLSEDRRSDEVEFIAFKKYYQRIYKKAGNEYKKWLQQIDEGVKAGRKEENTLYIFGHSLDVTDGDVLREFINHENLKTVIFYRNKEQLGQQIANLVKILKSDTVIKKVYGNNPTIIFQQQSKREKIEGSAFEITSDTMQLENIYRLSHFEARSLIEKIKSKIDQEDLTYFYSQKAVITLFDVMQKNGLAVMYITKLLEIARKLMRCDGLQEPEQFDEEYWAYQDYDNSFSCDPLTIKFVNTINLYNRKNFVASEMAMQSYDEQLLEYEKLIKSKEKIDKESYSAIINSIFYMFIDKYGDIEKLWNILLRISRGPGEEVAKDVLKELIENSDDELDIIRYNHLLQEIQMNEYFDIQAEEFEKNYEYEQDE
;
A
#
# COMPACT_ATOMS: atom_id res chain seq x y z
N MET A 1 10.08 -10.17 -11.47
CA MET A 1 8.84 -9.37 -11.67
C MET A 1 8.21 -9.05 -10.33
N LYS A 2 7.74 -7.82 -10.10
CA LYS A 2 7.04 -7.44 -8.86
C LYS A 2 5.58 -7.10 -9.15
N ILE A 3 4.66 -7.81 -8.52
CA ILE A 3 3.21 -7.63 -8.67
C ILE A 3 2.66 -7.08 -7.36
N LEU A 4 1.95 -5.95 -7.40
CA LEU A 4 1.23 -5.42 -6.24
C LEU A 4 -0.27 -5.69 -6.42
N MET A 5 -0.83 -6.47 -5.51
CA MET A 5 -2.26 -6.75 -5.41
C MET A 5 -2.88 -5.92 -4.30
N ILE A 6 -3.90 -5.13 -4.64
CA ILE A 6 -4.57 -4.22 -3.70
C ILE A 6 -6.05 -4.52 -3.57
N GLY A 7 -6.58 -4.41 -2.35
CA GLY A 7 -8.01 -4.50 -2.04
C GLY A 7 -8.53 -3.26 -1.31
N ASN A 8 -9.80 -3.27 -0.88
CA ASN A 8 -10.47 -2.05 -0.40
C ASN A 8 -9.78 -1.41 0.82
N GLY A 9 -9.09 -2.21 1.63
CA GLY A 9 -8.25 -1.72 2.73
C GLY A 9 -7.13 -0.78 2.27
N PHE A 10 -6.70 -0.85 1.00
CA PHE A 10 -5.75 0.11 0.41
C PHE A 10 -6.37 1.51 0.36
N ASP A 11 -7.58 1.67 -0.18
CA ASP A 11 -8.25 2.96 -0.24
C ASP A 11 -8.55 3.51 1.18
N LEU A 12 -8.93 2.62 2.10
CA LEU A 12 -9.15 2.97 3.51
C LEU A 12 -7.87 3.43 4.22
N GLU A 13 -6.72 2.85 3.89
CA GLU A 13 -5.41 3.31 4.40
C GLU A 13 -5.15 4.78 4.01
N HIS A 14 -5.72 5.24 2.89
CA HIS A 14 -5.61 6.61 2.37
C HIS A 14 -6.82 7.49 2.73
N GLU A 15 -7.68 7.05 3.68
CA GLU A 15 -8.90 7.76 4.13
C GLU A 15 -9.97 7.99 3.06
N LEU A 16 -9.92 7.24 1.95
CA LEU A 16 -10.95 7.32 0.94
C LEU A 16 -12.21 6.58 1.42
N PRO A 17 -13.41 7.18 1.24
CA PRO A 17 -14.65 6.57 1.72
C PRO A 17 -15.19 5.55 0.71
N THR A 18 -14.57 4.39 0.65
CA THR A 18 -14.89 3.34 -0.34
C THR A 18 -15.69 2.18 0.24
N LYS A 19 -16.21 2.31 1.46
CA LYS A 19 -17.15 1.31 2.02
C LYS A 19 -18.53 1.50 1.40
N TYR A 20 -19.24 0.39 1.18
CA TYR A 20 -20.64 0.44 0.73
C TYR A 20 -21.56 1.23 1.68
N THR A 21 -21.26 1.24 2.99
CA THR A 21 -22.01 2.05 3.95
C THR A 21 -21.85 3.56 3.71
N GLN A 22 -20.66 4.01 3.29
CA GLN A 22 -20.38 5.40 2.97
C GLN A 22 -21.03 5.81 1.63
N PHE A 23 -21.10 4.88 0.67
CA PHE A 23 -21.88 5.05 -0.55
C PHE A 23 -23.38 5.21 -0.26
N LEU A 24 -23.98 4.36 0.59
CA LEU A 24 -25.39 4.50 0.97
C LEU A 24 -25.68 5.83 1.69
N GLU A 25 -24.76 6.27 2.55
CA GLU A 25 -24.86 7.57 3.22
C GLU A 25 -24.77 8.73 2.21
N PHE A 26 -23.89 8.64 1.21
CA PHE A 26 -23.82 9.59 0.11
C PHE A 26 -25.12 9.64 -0.69
N VAL A 27 -25.69 8.48 -1.06
CA VAL A 27 -26.98 8.42 -1.77
C VAL A 27 -28.09 9.07 -0.94
N THR A 28 -28.11 8.84 0.37
CA THR A 28 -29.08 9.48 1.29
C THR A 28 -28.93 11.00 1.29
N ARG A 29 -27.69 11.50 1.40
CA ARG A 29 -27.38 12.94 1.34
C ARG A 29 -27.75 13.53 -0.01
N PHE A 30 -27.49 12.83 -1.11
CA PHE A 30 -27.85 13.24 -2.46
C PHE A 30 -29.37 13.35 -2.63
N LYS A 31 -30.15 12.34 -2.21
CA LYS A 31 -31.63 12.39 -2.28
C LYS A 31 -32.18 13.59 -1.52
N TYR A 32 -31.61 13.91 -0.35
CA TYR A 32 -31.97 15.10 0.42
C TYR A 32 -31.61 16.39 -0.34
N ALA A 33 -30.37 16.50 -0.83
CA ALA A 33 -29.90 17.66 -1.59
C ALA A 33 -30.74 17.90 -2.85
N TYR A 34 -31.07 16.85 -3.60
CA TYR A 34 -31.95 16.91 -4.76
C TYR A 34 -33.34 17.42 -4.41
N SER A 35 -33.91 16.96 -3.29
CA SER A 35 -35.22 17.43 -2.81
C SER A 35 -35.19 18.92 -2.41
N SER A 36 -34.11 19.36 -1.76
CA SER A 36 -33.92 20.77 -1.35
C SER A 36 -33.64 21.70 -2.55
N ALA A 37 -32.87 21.23 -3.54
CA ALA A 37 -32.58 21.98 -4.76
C ALA A 37 -33.84 22.18 -5.63
N ASN A 38 -34.77 21.22 -5.60
CA ASN A 38 -36.01 21.26 -6.36
C ASN A 38 -37.23 21.75 -5.54
N SER A 39 -37.05 22.18 -4.29
CA SER A 39 -38.13 22.75 -3.49
C SER A 39 -38.52 24.15 -3.96
N VAL A 40 -39.72 24.61 -3.58
CA VAL A 40 -40.18 25.99 -3.82
C VAL A 40 -40.36 26.71 -2.47
N PRO A 41 -39.55 27.72 -2.12
CA PRO A 41 -38.36 28.19 -2.84
C PRO A 41 -37.20 27.17 -2.80
N GLN A 42 -36.24 27.30 -3.72
CA GLN A 42 -35.04 26.44 -3.73
C GLN A 42 -34.22 26.67 -2.45
N ARG A 43 -33.73 25.60 -1.84
CA ARG A 43 -33.00 25.64 -0.56
C ARG A 43 -31.59 25.06 -0.67
N LEU A 44 -30.79 25.56 -1.61
CA LEU A 44 -29.39 25.13 -1.76
C LEU A 44 -28.54 25.38 -0.50
N TYR A 45 -28.90 26.37 0.32
CA TYR A 45 -28.24 26.66 1.60
C TYR A 45 -28.43 25.55 2.66
N ASP A 46 -29.41 24.65 2.50
CA ASP A 46 -29.61 23.51 3.40
C ASP A 46 -28.65 22.35 3.09
N ILE A 47 -27.95 22.39 1.94
CA ILE A 47 -27.00 21.37 1.52
C ILE A 47 -25.67 21.59 2.26
N LYS A 48 -25.38 20.70 3.22
CA LYS A 48 -24.17 20.78 4.06
C LYS A 48 -22.93 20.11 3.47
N ASP A 49 -23.11 19.21 2.51
CA ASP A 49 -21.99 18.50 1.88
C ASP A 49 -21.43 19.37 0.75
N ASP A 50 -20.17 19.81 0.88
CA ASP A 50 -19.55 20.78 -0.03
C ASP A 50 -19.51 20.30 -1.47
N TYR A 51 -19.29 18.99 -1.69
CA TYR A 51 -19.30 18.42 -3.03
C TYR A 51 -20.72 18.44 -3.61
N LEU A 52 -21.72 18.02 -2.84
CA LEU A 52 -23.11 18.05 -3.33
C LEU A 52 -23.51 19.48 -3.66
N LYS A 53 -23.18 20.44 -2.80
CA LYS A 53 -23.42 21.85 -3.06
C LYS A 53 -22.75 22.30 -4.35
N MET A 54 -21.48 21.95 -4.57
CA MET A 54 -20.74 22.27 -5.79
C MET A 54 -21.43 21.73 -7.06
N ILE A 55 -21.85 20.45 -7.09
CA ILE A 55 -22.47 19.88 -8.30
C ILE A 55 -23.86 20.47 -8.60
N PHE A 56 -24.59 20.95 -7.58
CA PHE A 56 -25.88 21.62 -7.77
C PHE A 56 -25.72 23.10 -8.18
N GLU A 57 -24.64 23.77 -7.79
CA GLU A 57 -24.37 25.18 -8.14
C GLU A 57 -23.68 25.34 -9.50
N ASN A 58 -22.88 24.35 -9.93
CA ASN A 58 -22.15 24.40 -11.19
C ASN A 58 -22.92 23.73 -12.34
N THR A 59 -23.30 24.52 -13.35
CA THR A 59 -23.99 24.03 -14.56
C THR A 59 -23.16 23.02 -15.37
N GLU A 60 -21.83 23.03 -15.27
CA GLU A 60 -20.96 22.03 -15.92
C GLU A 60 -21.07 20.63 -15.28
N CYS A 61 -21.71 20.52 -14.11
CA CYS A 61 -21.94 19.28 -13.38
C CYS A 61 -23.39 18.77 -13.49
N GLU A 62 -24.20 19.35 -14.40
CA GLU A 62 -25.60 18.97 -14.60
C GLU A 62 -25.76 17.46 -14.87
N ASP A 63 -24.85 16.89 -15.68
CA ASP A 63 -24.81 15.47 -16.03
C ASP A 63 -24.78 14.55 -14.80
N ARG A 64 -23.98 14.90 -13.78
CA ARG A 64 -23.86 14.17 -12.52
C ARG A 64 -25.17 14.19 -11.75
N VAL A 65 -25.80 15.36 -11.64
CA VAL A 65 -27.05 15.53 -10.90
C VAL A 65 -28.17 14.73 -11.56
N VAL A 66 -28.32 14.84 -12.89
CA VAL A 66 -29.33 14.10 -13.66
C VAL A 66 -29.08 12.59 -13.55
N ALA A 67 -27.85 12.13 -13.80
CA ALA A 67 -27.50 10.71 -13.75
C ALA A 67 -27.71 10.12 -12.35
N LEU A 68 -27.23 10.79 -11.29
CA LEU A 68 -27.43 10.33 -9.91
C LEU A 68 -28.92 10.26 -9.55
N HIS A 69 -29.74 11.22 -10.00
CA HIS A 69 -31.18 11.15 -9.77
C HIS A 69 -31.79 9.94 -10.49
N VAL A 70 -31.55 9.78 -11.79
CA VAL A 70 -32.06 8.67 -12.62
C VAL A 70 -31.65 7.29 -12.07
N PHE A 71 -30.43 7.19 -11.55
CA PHE A 71 -29.88 5.92 -11.05
C PHE A 71 -30.34 5.58 -9.63
N THR A 72 -30.60 6.59 -8.79
CA THR A 72 -30.96 6.39 -7.38
C THR A 72 -32.46 6.44 -7.12
N GLU A 73 -33.24 7.07 -8.00
CA GLU A 73 -34.68 7.18 -7.86
C GLU A 73 -35.36 5.82 -8.04
N ASN A 74 -36.22 5.45 -7.08
CA ASN A 74 -37.03 4.22 -7.12
C ASN A 74 -36.23 2.94 -7.41
N ASN A 75 -34.95 2.90 -7.02
CA ASN A 75 -34.07 1.76 -7.20
C ASN A 75 -34.30 0.70 -6.10
N VAL A 76 -34.70 -0.51 -6.50
CA VAL A 76 -35.05 -1.59 -5.55
C VAL A 76 -33.86 -2.05 -4.70
N TRP A 77 -32.65 -2.08 -5.25
CA TRP A 77 -31.46 -2.53 -4.55
C TRP A 77 -31.03 -1.53 -3.48
N ILE A 78 -30.99 -0.24 -3.82
CA ILE A 78 -30.66 0.82 -2.86
C ILE A 78 -31.65 0.79 -1.69
N ASN A 79 -32.95 0.71 -1.98
CA ASN A 79 -33.98 0.63 -0.95
C ASN A 79 -33.85 -0.62 -0.08
N HIS A 80 -33.49 -1.77 -0.67
CA HIS A 80 -33.23 -2.99 0.06
C HIS A 80 -32.02 -2.86 0.99
N PHE A 81 -30.89 -2.38 0.49
CA PHE A 81 -29.66 -2.20 1.26
C PHE A 81 -29.83 -1.19 2.40
N GLU A 82 -30.53 -0.07 2.18
CA GLU A 82 -30.86 0.88 3.23
C GLU A 82 -31.66 0.22 4.37
N LYS A 83 -32.62 -0.67 4.05
CA LYS A 83 -33.41 -1.41 5.05
C LYS A 83 -32.59 -2.47 5.78
N VAL A 84 -31.77 -3.23 5.06
CA VAL A 84 -30.87 -4.25 5.65
C VAL A 84 -29.86 -3.58 6.57
N TYR A 85 -29.22 -2.51 6.11
CA TYR A 85 -28.23 -1.78 6.89
C TYR A 85 -28.82 -1.19 8.17
N LYS A 86 -30.04 -0.63 8.14
CA LYS A 86 -30.75 -0.21 9.35
C LYS A 86 -30.94 -1.35 10.36
N LYS A 87 -31.21 -2.58 9.90
CA LYS A 87 -31.29 -3.77 10.78
C LYS A 87 -29.91 -4.17 11.32
N HIS A 88 -28.86 -4.13 10.50
CA HIS A 88 -27.49 -4.41 10.93
C HIS A 88 -27.05 -3.44 12.03
N LEU A 89 -27.32 -2.14 11.86
CA LEU A 89 -27.05 -1.12 12.87
C LEU A 89 -27.76 -1.41 14.20
N ALA A 90 -29.04 -1.83 14.15
CA ALA A 90 -29.77 -2.25 15.34
C ALA A 90 -29.13 -3.46 16.05
N ASN A 91 -28.44 -4.32 15.29
CA ASN A 91 -27.69 -5.47 15.79
C ASN A 91 -26.20 -5.17 16.04
N LYS A 92 -25.79 -3.89 16.09
CA LYS A 92 -24.39 -3.44 16.28
C LYS A 92 -23.41 -3.91 15.21
N GLN A 93 -23.90 -4.17 14.00
CA GLN A 93 -23.09 -4.47 12.82
C GLN A 93 -23.03 -3.23 11.91
N ASN A 94 -21.83 -2.68 11.72
CA ASN A 94 -21.62 -1.44 10.95
C ASN A 94 -21.10 -1.69 9.52
N TRP A 95 -21.54 -2.79 8.90
CA TRP A 95 -21.11 -3.19 7.56
C TRP A 95 -22.27 -3.86 6.80
N ILE A 96 -22.14 -3.87 5.48
CA ILE A 96 -23.04 -4.57 4.55
C ILE A 96 -22.20 -5.09 3.38
N ASP A 97 -22.57 -6.25 2.86
CA ASP A 97 -21.97 -6.90 1.70
C ASP A 97 -23.03 -6.96 0.61
N PHE A 98 -22.85 -6.17 -0.44
CA PHE A 98 -23.85 -6.04 -1.50
C PHE A 98 -24.00 -7.36 -2.26
N GLU A 99 -22.90 -8.04 -2.55
CA GLU A 99 -22.87 -9.30 -3.29
C GLU A 99 -23.62 -10.40 -2.53
N SER A 100 -23.42 -10.51 -1.21
CA SER A 100 -24.16 -11.48 -0.39
C SER A 100 -25.66 -11.19 -0.35
N GLU A 101 -26.06 -9.93 -0.23
CA GLU A 101 -27.48 -9.53 -0.22
C GLU A 101 -28.14 -9.73 -1.61
N ILE A 102 -27.44 -9.39 -2.70
CA ILE A 102 -27.89 -9.67 -4.06
C ILE A 102 -28.05 -11.19 -4.24
N SER A 103 -27.07 -11.98 -3.79
CA SER A 103 -27.09 -13.44 -3.91
C SER A 103 -28.29 -14.04 -3.18
N SER A 104 -28.56 -13.56 -1.96
CA SER A 104 -29.72 -13.94 -1.17
C SER A 104 -31.05 -13.67 -1.90
N VAL A 105 -31.20 -12.49 -2.53
CA VAL A 105 -32.40 -12.11 -3.29
C VAL A 105 -32.55 -12.92 -4.57
N ILE A 106 -31.46 -13.13 -5.32
CA ILE A 106 -31.49 -13.88 -6.58
C ILE A 106 -31.81 -15.35 -6.32
N GLN A 107 -31.16 -15.99 -5.33
CA GLN A 107 -31.46 -17.37 -4.96
C GLN A 107 -32.91 -17.53 -4.45
N ALA A 108 -33.45 -16.53 -3.74
CA ALA A 108 -34.85 -16.56 -3.31
C ALA A 108 -35.84 -16.40 -4.48
N THR A 109 -35.51 -15.56 -5.47
CA THR A 109 -36.30 -15.39 -6.70
C THR A 109 -36.31 -16.69 -7.50
N ASP A 110 -35.13 -17.27 -7.73
CA ASP A 110 -34.94 -18.52 -8.46
C ASP A 110 -35.67 -19.71 -7.77
N GLY A 111 -35.50 -19.82 -6.46
CA GLY A 111 -36.19 -20.83 -5.65
C GLY A 111 -37.72 -20.69 -5.66
N LEU A 112 -38.24 -19.45 -5.67
CA LEU A 112 -39.68 -19.20 -5.75
C LEU A 112 -40.26 -19.54 -7.12
N ILE A 113 -39.53 -19.25 -8.20
CA ILE A 113 -39.91 -19.65 -9.56
C ILE A 113 -40.05 -21.16 -9.64
N LYS A 114 -39.01 -21.89 -9.22
CA LYS A 114 -39.00 -23.37 -9.22
C LYS A 114 -40.09 -23.97 -8.35
N TYR A 115 -40.36 -23.35 -7.19
CA TYR A 115 -41.47 -23.77 -6.34
C TYR A 115 -42.83 -23.67 -7.05
N TYR A 116 -43.06 -22.60 -7.82
CA TYR A 116 -44.31 -22.47 -8.56
C TYR A 116 -44.40 -23.43 -9.75
N GLU A 117 -43.30 -23.62 -10.50
CA GLU A 117 -43.23 -24.61 -11.58
C GLU A 117 -43.46 -26.04 -11.06
N SER A 118 -42.96 -26.37 -9.87
CA SER A 118 -43.15 -27.69 -9.27
C SER A 118 -44.63 -27.93 -8.88
N ILE A 119 -45.32 -26.90 -8.40
CA ILE A 119 -46.77 -26.97 -8.15
C ILE A 119 -47.55 -27.15 -9.45
N GLU A 120 -47.18 -26.44 -10.52
CA GLU A 120 -47.82 -26.58 -11.83
C GLU A 120 -47.66 -27.99 -12.41
N THR A 121 -46.52 -28.64 -12.14
CA THR A 121 -46.24 -30.03 -12.55
C THR A 121 -46.87 -31.09 -11.63
N GLY A 122 -47.59 -30.68 -10.58
CA GLY A 122 -48.45 -31.54 -9.76
C GLY A 122 -47.92 -31.83 -8.34
N GLU A 123 -46.84 -31.18 -7.90
CA GLU A 123 -46.35 -31.33 -6.52
C GLU A 123 -47.28 -30.67 -5.48
N SER A 124 -47.26 -31.20 -4.25
CA SER A 124 -48.05 -30.65 -3.14
C SER A 124 -47.49 -29.30 -2.67
N LYS A 125 -48.38 -28.32 -2.44
CA LYS A 125 -48.00 -27.01 -1.90
C LYS A 125 -47.30 -27.11 -0.55
N ASN A 126 -46.17 -26.45 -0.42
CA ASN A 126 -45.44 -26.30 0.84
C ASN A 126 -45.44 -24.82 1.25
N GLU A 127 -46.42 -24.43 2.06
CA GLU A 127 -46.64 -23.04 2.48
C GLU A 127 -45.44 -22.45 3.24
N ASN A 128 -44.70 -23.28 3.98
CA ASN A 128 -43.51 -22.82 4.71
C ASN A 128 -42.39 -22.44 3.75
N LEU A 129 -42.20 -23.21 2.68
CA LEU A 129 -41.20 -22.95 1.66
C LEU A 129 -41.56 -21.69 0.85
N GLU A 130 -42.82 -21.53 0.47
CA GLU A 130 -43.30 -20.31 -0.19
C GLU A 130 -43.08 -19.08 0.68
N LYS A 131 -43.46 -19.16 1.96
CA LYS A 131 -43.30 -18.08 2.93
C LYS A 131 -41.83 -17.74 3.16
N TYR A 132 -40.94 -18.72 3.17
CA TYR A 132 -39.50 -18.51 3.28
C TYR A 132 -38.98 -17.62 2.15
N TYR A 133 -39.29 -17.93 0.89
CA TYR A 133 -38.87 -17.12 -0.25
C TYR A 133 -39.53 -15.73 -0.23
N LYS A 134 -40.85 -15.65 -0.02
CA LYS A 134 -41.56 -14.37 0.02
C LYS A 134 -41.03 -13.44 1.11
N ASN A 135 -40.63 -13.96 2.26
CA ASN A 135 -40.03 -13.15 3.33
C ASN A 135 -38.68 -12.54 2.93
N ARG A 136 -37.84 -13.27 2.18
CA ARG A 136 -36.57 -12.74 1.66
C ARG A 136 -36.79 -11.67 0.60
N LEU A 137 -37.84 -11.80 -0.20
CA LEU A 137 -38.19 -10.86 -1.27
C LEU A 137 -39.04 -9.66 -0.80
N ALA A 138 -39.54 -9.65 0.44
CA ALA A 138 -40.48 -8.65 0.94
C ALA A 138 -39.97 -7.20 0.90
N ASN A 139 -38.64 -7.00 0.86
CA ASN A 139 -38.02 -5.67 0.74
C ASN A 139 -37.88 -5.19 -0.72
N ILE A 140 -37.99 -6.11 -1.68
CA ILE A 140 -37.75 -5.90 -3.12
C ILE A 140 -39.09 -5.82 -3.86
N ILE A 141 -39.99 -6.76 -3.59
CA ILE A 141 -41.30 -6.88 -4.24
C ILE A 141 -42.39 -6.79 -3.18
N ASN A 142 -43.45 -6.02 -3.46
CA ASN A 142 -44.63 -6.01 -2.59
C ASN A 142 -45.21 -7.43 -2.48
N GLN A 143 -45.57 -7.87 -1.28
CA GLN A 143 -46.09 -9.23 -1.07
C GLN A 143 -47.34 -9.55 -1.91
N SER A 144 -48.15 -8.54 -2.24
CA SER A 144 -49.33 -8.66 -3.10
C SER A 144 -48.99 -8.94 -4.58
N GLU A 145 -47.77 -8.61 -5.02
CA GLU A 145 -47.28 -8.77 -6.39
C GLU A 145 -46.53 -10.11 -6.59
N LEU A 146 -46.16 -10.81 -5.51
CA LEU A 146 -45.52 -12.13 -5.51
C LEU A 146 -46.51 -13.26 -5.85
N LYS A 147 -47.02 -13.25 -7.09
CA LYS A 147 -47.80 -14.32 -7.73
C LYS A 147 -46.98 -14.97 -8.85
N VAL A 148 -47.31 -16.21 -9.21
CA VAL A 148 -46.56 -17.08 -10.16
C VAL A 148 -46.10 -16.34 -11.42
N GLU A 149 -47.03 -15.71 -12.14
CA GLU A 149 -46.80 -15.04 -13.43
C GLU A 149 -45.91 -13.78 -13.31
N ASN A 150 -45.82 -13.19 -12.12
CA ASN A 150 -45.17 -11.89 -11.92
C ASN A 150 -43.69 -12.01 -11.53
N VAL A 151 -43.25 -13.15 -10.96
CA VAL A 151 -41.89 -13.27 -10.42
C VAL A 151 -40.85 -13.27 -11.55
N LYS A 152 -41.07 -14.02 -12.64
CA LYS A 152 -40.19 -13.99 -13.82
C LYS A 152 -40.17 -12.63 -14.50
N ALA A 153 -41.34 -11.98 -14.60
CA ALA A 153 -41.47 -10.64 -15.20
C ALA A 153 -40.69 -9.56 -14.42
N TYR A 154 -40.29 -9.83 -13.16
CA TYR A 154 -39.52 -8.90 -12.34
C TYR A 154 -38.01 -8.98 -12.59
N ILE A 155 -37.50 -10.06 -13.20
CA ILE A 155 -36.06 -10.26 -13.45
C ILE A 155 -35.44 -9.11 -14.27
N PRO A 156 -36.06 -8.64 -15.39
CA PRO A 156 -35.53 -7.50 -16.13
C PRO A 156 -35.46 -6.22 -15.30
N LYS A 157 -36.42 -5.99 -14.41
CA LYS A 157 -36.42 -4.84 -13.49
C LYS A 157 -35.29 -4.93 -12.46
N LEU A 158 -35.04 -6.11 -11.89
CA LEU A 158 -33.90 -6.33 -11.00
C LEU A 158 -32.57 -6.06 -11.69
N LEU A 159 -32.42 -6.51 -12.93
CA LEU A 159 -31.20 -6.30 -13.71
C LEU A 159 -31.01 -4.83 -14.07
N CYS A 160 -32.07 -4.15 -14.53
CA CYS A 160 -32.05 -2.73 -14.82
C CYS A 160 -31.66 -1.90 -13.59
N ASP A 161 -32.26 -2.16 -12.43
CA ASP A 161 -31.92 -1.44 -11.21
C ASP A 161 -30.52 -1.79 -10.68
N LEU A 162 -30.02 -3.00 -10.94
CA LEU A 162 -28.63 -3.36 -10.63
C LEU A 162 -27.66 -2.54 -11.49
N ASN A 163 -27.93 -2.40 -12.80
CA ASN A 163 -27.12 -1.56 -13.68
C ASN A 163 -27.16 -0.09 -13.25
N LYS A 164 -28.33 0.43 -12.86
CA LYS A 164 -28.46 1.77 -12.28
C LYS A 164 -27.67 1.93 -10.98
N LEU A 165 -27.73 0.95 -10.07
CA LEU A 165 -26.94 0.96 -8.83
C LEU A 165 -25.45 1.04 -9.16
N ILE A 166 -24.97 0.23 -10.10
CA ILE A 166 -23.57 0.22 -10.55
C ILE A 166 -23.20 1.59 -11.16
N GLY A 167 -24.07 2.21 -11.96
CA GLY A 167 -23.86 3.56 -12.49
C GLY A 167 -23.77 4.62 -11.41
N ALA A 168 -24.64 4.59 -10.38
CA ALA A 168 -24.54 5.48 -9.23
C ALA A 168 -23.24 5.28 -8.44
N LEU A 169 -22.83 4.01 -8.25
CA LEU A 169 -21.58 3.67 -7.58
C LEU A 169 -20.36 4.14 -8.39
N GLU A 170 -20.41 4.04 -9.72
CA GLU A 170 -19.37 4.56 -10.61
C GLU A 170 -19.17 6.06 -10.44
N ILE A 171 -20.25 6.85 -10.48
CA ILE A 171 -20.18 8.31 -10.25
C ILE A 171 -19.59 8.60 -8.87
N TYR A 172 -20.04 7.87 -7.84
CA TYR A 172 -19.52 8.02 -6.48
C TYR A 172 -18.01 7.78 -6.41
N ILE A 173 -17.50 6.70 -6.99
CA ILE A 173 -16.07 6.37 -6.92
C ILE A 173 -15.24 7.30 -7.82
N TRP A 174 -15.69 7.53 -9.06
CA TRP A 174 -14.96 8.34 -10.03
C TRP A 174 -14.89 9.82 -9.64
N ASP A 175 -16.02 10.41 -9.23
CA ASP A 175 -16.13 11.86 -9.02
C ASP A 175 -16.12 12.24 -7.54
N TYR A 176 -16.96 11.64 -6.68
CA TYR A 176 -16.98 12.02 -5.26
C TYR A 176 -15.73 11.56 -4.51
N VAL A 177 -15.34 10.30 -4.65
CA VAL A 177 -14.12 9.75 -4.03
C VAL A 177 -12.89 10.21 -4.80
N GLY A 178 -12.96 10.19 -6.13
CA GLY A 178 -11.81 10.49 -7.00
C GLY A 178 -11.30 11.93 -6.91
N ASN A 179 -12.12 12.88 -6.44
CA ASN A 179 -11.75 14.28 -6.21
C ASN A 179 -11.31 14.56 -4.76
N LYS A 180 -11.22 13.55 -3.89
CA LYS A 180 -10.73 13.76 -2.52
C LYS A 180 -9.23 13.92 -2.48
N GLU A 181 -8.78 14.88 -1.68
CA GLU A 181 -7.37 15.11 -1.39
C GLU A 181 -6.76 13.89 -0.68
N LEU A 182 -5.66 13.38 -1.23
CA LEU A 182 -4.87 12.31 -0.64
C LEU A 182 -3.88 12.93 0.36
N LYS A 183 -4.12 12.72 1.65
CA LYS A 183 -3.31 13.32 2.74
C LYS A 183 -2.19 12.43 3.24
N TYR A 184 -2.30 11.13 2.98
CA TYR A 184 -1.42 10.12 3.53
C TYR A 184 -0.86 9.24 2.43
N TYR A 185 0.32 8.68 2.67
CA TYR A 185 0.91 7.60 1.89
C TYR A 185 1.39 6.49 2.83
N ASN A 186 1.63 5.30 2.29
CA ASN A 186 2.20 4.18 3.02
C ASN A 186 3.63 3.91 2.54
N PRO A 187 4.65 4.01 3.41
CA PRO A 187 6.05 3.79 3.04
C PRO A 187 6.34 2.40 2.48
N ASP A 188 5.61 1.36 2.89
CA ASP A 188 5.86 0.02 2.36
C ASP A 188 5.44 -0.06 0.88
N ILE A 189 4.32 0.57 0.52
CA ILE A 189 3.82 0.60 -0.86
C ILE A 189 4.76 1.39 -1.78
N GLU A 190 5.27 2.51 -1.29
CA GLU A 190 6.22 3.37 -1.99
C GLU A 190 7.47 2.56 -2.39
N LYS A 191 8.02 1.78 -1.45
CA LYS A 191 9.19 0.90 -1.60
C LYS A 191 8.99 -0.34 -2.48
N VAL A 192 7.76 -0.78 -2.75
CA VAL A 192 7.55 -2.01 -3.56
C VAL A 192 8.11 -1.82 -4.97
N HIS A 193 7.92 -0.63 -5.55
CA HIS A 193 8.22 -0.35 -6.96
C HIS A 193 7.70 -1.42 -7.94
N PRO A 194 6.39 -1.77 -7.93
CA PRO A 194 5.86 -2.85 -8.76
C PRO A 194 5.92 -2.53 -10.26
N SER A 195 6.14 -3.58 -11.05
CA SER A 195 6.00 -3.55 -12.51
C SER A 195 4.57 -3.83 -12.96
N LYS A 196 3.76 -4.48 -12.12
CA LYS A 196 2.35 -4.84 -12.38
C LYS A 196 1.49 -4.53 -11.16
N VAL A 197 0.28 -4.01 -11.37
CA VAL A 197 -0.69 -3.74 -10.29
C VAL A 197 -2.01 -4.45 -10.58
N PHE A 198 -2.43 -5.32 -9.67
CA PHE A 198 -3.71 -6.04 -9.71
C PHE A 198 -4.67 -5.45 -8.67
N SER A 199 -5.67 -4.71 -9.11
CA SER A 199 -6.60 -4.02 -8.21
C SER A 199 -7.94 -4.75 -8.12
N PHE A 200 -8.39 -5.01 -6.89
CA PHE A 200 -9.79 -5.33 -6.59
C PHE A 200 -10.60 -4.06 -6.29
N ASN A 201 -9.97 -2.89 -6.20
CA ASN A 201 -10.69 -1.63 -6.00
C ASN A 201 -11.23 -1.12 -7.32
N TYR A 202 -12.40 -0.48 -7.25
CA TYR A 202 -12.95 0.29 -8.37
C TYR A 202 -12.22 1.62 -8.59
N SER A 203 -11.47 2.10 -7.60
CA SER A 203 -10.71 3.35 -7.68
C SER A 203 -9.33 3.13 -8.30
N ASP A 204 -8.76 4.21 -8.86
CA ASP A 204 -7.40 4.22 -9.44
C ASP A 204 -6.37 4.88 -8.50
N THR A 205 -6.57 4.73 -7.18
CA THR A 205 -5.79 5.42 -6.13
C THR A 205 -4.28 5.15 -6.27
N TYR A 206 -3.87 3.92 -6.59
CA TYR A 206 -2.46 3.60 -6.75
C TYR A 206 -1.82 4.41 -7.87
N ARG A 207 -2.47 4.47 -9.04
CA ARG A 207 -1.93 5.20 -10.19
C ARG A 207 -1.83 6.70 -9.89
N LYS A 208 -2.87 7.26 -9.26
CA LYS A 208 -2.93 8.68 -8.88
C LYS A 208 -1.83 9.08 -7.89
N LEU A 209 -1.48 8.20 -6.95
CA LEU A 209 -0.56 8.55 -5.86
C LEU A 209 0.88 8.08 -6.07
N TYR A 210 1.08 6.85 -6.56
CA TYR A 210 2.39 6.18 -6.54
C TYR A 210 3.02 5.96 -7.92
N ALA A 211 2.27 6.17 -9.01
CA ALA A 211 2.73 5.79 -10.34
C ALA A 211 3.16 6.95 -11.26
N CYS A 212 3.21 8.18 -10.74
CA CYS A 212 3.37 9.39 -11.57
C CYS A 212 4.58 9.35 -12.53
N ASN A 213 5.71 8.72 -12.19
CA ASN A 213 6.87 8.59 -13.10
C ASN A 213 7.05 7.23 -13.81
N ARG A 214 6.18 6.25 -13.57
CA ARG A 214 6.42 4.88 -14.01
C ARG A 214 5.67 4.57 -15.28
N LYS A 215 6.35 4.76 -16.42
CA LYS A 215 5.79 4.56 -17.76
C LYS A 215 5.47 3.10 -18.09
N GLU A 216 5.96 2.13 -17.32
CA GLU A 216 5.90 0.70 -17.64
C GLU A 216 5.09 -0.15 -16.63
N ILE A 217 4.21 0.46 -15.83
CA ILE A 217 3.31 -0.32 -14.97
C ILE A 217 2.10 -0.78 -15.79
N GLU A 218 1.91 -2.10 -15.86
CA GLU A 218 0.64 -2.64 -16.36
C GLU A 218 -0.37 -2.80 -15.21
N TYR A 219 -1.62 -2.47 -15.51
CA TYR A 219 -2.72 -2.51 -14.55
C TYR A 219 -3.75 -3.53 -14.98
N SER A 220 -4.33 -4.23 -14.02
CA SER A 220 -5.52 -5.04 -14.23
C SER A 220 -6.47 -4.85 -13.06
N PHE A 221 -7.76 -4.68 -13.38
CA PHE A 221 -8.81 -4.46 -12.40
C PHE A 221 -9.75 -5.66 -12.39
N ALA A 222 -9.75 -6.43 -11.30
CA ALA A 222 -10.52 -7.65 -11.13
C ALA A 222 -12.04 -7.43 -11.22
N HIS A 223 -12.46 -6.25 -10.75
CA HIS A 223 -13.86 -5.84 -10.74
C HIS A 223 -14.13 -4.64 -11.64
N GLY A 224 -13.24 -4.33 -12.59
CA GLY A 224 -13.34 -3.10 -13.37
C GLY A 224 -12.97 -1.85 -12.57
N MET A 225 -13.07 -0.68 -13.20
CA MET A 225 -12.59 0.60 -12.68
C MET A 225 -13.65 1.67 -12.97
N ALA A 226 -13.98 2.46 -11.96
CA ALA A 226 -14.92 3.56 -12.11
C ALA A 226 -14.35 4.64 -13.04
N THR A 227 -15.13 5.05 -14.04
CA THR A 227 -14.73 6.06 -15.03
C THR A 227 -15.90 7.00 -15.35
N ASN A 228 -15.64 8.07 -16.12
CA ASN A 228 -16.73 8.93 -16.59
C ASN A 228 -17.50 8.27 -17.74
N ASN A 229 -18.60 7.61 -17.40
CA ASN A 229 -19.52 7.00 -18.33
C ASN A 229 -20.90 7.65 -18.28
N ILE A 230 -20.98 8.96 -18.07
CA ILE A 230 -22.26 9.69 -17.94
C ILE A 230 -22.41 10.88 -18.88
N HIS A 231 -21.46 11.12 -19.78
CA HIS A 231 -21.46 12.28 -20.69
C HIS A 231 -22.75 12.43 -21.53
N PHE A 232 -23.45 11.34 -21.83
CA PHE A 232 -24.73 11.35 -22.55
C PHE A 232 -25.93 11.86 -21.73
N PHE A 233 -25.78 12.04 -20.40
CA PHE A 233 -26.76 12.74 -19.56
C PHE A 233 -26.65 14.27 -19.64
N SER A 234 -25.63 14.80 -20.32
CA SER A 234 -25.48 16.25 -20.49
C SER A 234 -26.68 16.86 -21.22
N GLY A 235 -27.29 17.89 -20.64
CA GLY A 235 -28.47 18.56 -21.19
C GLY A 235 -29.75 17.73 -21.16
N LYS A 236 -29.85 16.73 -20.27
CA LYS A 236 -31.02 15.82 -20.14
C LYS A 236 -31.95 16.16 -18.97
N THR A 237 -31.93 17.40 -18.46
CA THR A 237 -32.82 17.83 -17.36
C THR A 237 -34.31 17.66 -17.70
N ASP A 238 -34.75 17.99 -18.91
CA ASP A 238 -36.14 17.87 -19.37
C ASP A 238 -36.34 16.72 -20.39
N ALA A 239 -35.48 15.71 -20.35
CA ALA A 239 -35.48 14.63 -21.34
C ALA A 239 -36.74 13.75 -21.23
N SER A 240 -37.16 13.20 -22.38
CA SER A 240 -38.23 12.21 -22.43
C SER A 240 -37.81 10.89 -21.77
N LYS A 241 -38.78 10.06 -21.39
CA LYS A 241 -38.50 8.72 -20.80
C LYS A 241 -37.64 7.86 -21.71
N GLU A 242 -37.89 7.88 -23.02
CA GLU A 242 -37.13 7.11 -24.00
C GLU A 242 -35.65 7.55 -24.06
N GLU A 243 -35.39 8.86 -23.99
CA GLU A 243 -34.02 9.37 -23.94
C GLU A 243 -33.29 8.95 -22.67
N ILE A 244 -33.97 8.99 -21.51
CA ILE A 244 -33.40 8.53 -20.24
C ILE A 244 -33.12 7.02 -20.28
N GLU A 245 -34.02 6.22 -20.85
CA GLU A 245 -33.81 4.77 -21.03
C GLU A 245 -32.59 4.48 -21.92
N ASN A 246 -32.41 5.23 -23.02
CA ASN A 246 -31.22 5.13 -23.85
C ASN A 246 -29.94 5.49 -23.09
N CYS A 247 -29.97 6.54 -22.25
CA CYS A 247 -28.83 6.91 -21.40
C CYS A 247 -28.48 5.78 -20.42
N ILE A 248 -29.47 5.16 -19.76
CA ILE A 248 -29.25 4.03 -18.85
C ILE A 248 -28.61 2.86 -19.60
N GLN A 249 -29.09 2.54 -20.80
CA GLN A 249 -28.56 1.46 -21.62
C GLN A 249 -27.11 1.74 -22.04
N GLN A 250 -26.80 2.94 -22.52
CA GLN A 250 -25.44 3.34 -22.88
C GLN A 250 -24.50 3.25 -21.68
N ASN A 251 -24.93 3.70 -20.49
CA ASN A 251 -24.13 3.54 -19.26
C ASN A 251 -23.84 2.06 -18.98
N ALA A 252 -24.86 1.21 -19.03
CA ALA A 252 -24.70 -0.22 -18.74
C ALA A 252 -23.72 -0.92 -19.71
N GLU A 253 -23.67 -0.48 -20.97
CA GLU A 253 -22.79 -1.02 -22.00
C GLU A 253 -21.32 -0.56 -21.87
N CYS A 254 -21.09 0.70 -21.50
CA CYS A 254 -19.73 1.23 -21.34
C CYS A 254 -19.14 1.05 -19.93
N ASN A 255 -19.98 0.91 -18.92
CA ASN A 255 -19.55 0.66 -17.54
C ASN A 255 -18.89 -0.72 -17.41
N ASN A 256 -17.63 -0.75 -17.00
CA ASN A 256 -16.85 -1.98 -16.86
C ASN A 256 -16.85 -2.57 -15.43
N MET A 257 -17.56 -1.97 -14.48
CA MET A 257 -17.57 -2.39 -13.08
C MET A 257 -18.35 -3.70 -12.89
N VAL A 258 -17.78 -4.62 -12.13
CA VAL A 258 -18.35 -5.92 -11.79
C VAL A 258 -18.86 -5.87 -10.36
N LEU A 259 -20.17 -6.07 -10.19
CA LEU A 259 -20.85 -6.18 -8.90
C LEU A 259 -21.83 -7.36 -8.98
N GLY A 260 -21.24 -8.53 -9.25
CA GLY A 260 -21.97 -9.77 -9.51
C GLY A 260 -21.75 -10.79 -8.40
N ILE A 261 -22.67 -11.74 -8.31
CA ILE A 261 -22.66 -12.81 -7.30
C ILE A 261 -21.88 -14.01 -7.79
N ASP A 262 -21.36 -14.81 -6.85
CA ASP A 262 -20.71 -16.08 -7.19
C ASP A 262 -21.73 -17.10 -7.74
N GLU A 263 -21.21 -18.14 -8.38
CA GLU A 263 -22.04 -19.24 -8.82
C GLU A 263 -22.59 -20.00 -7.61
N TYR A 264 -23.93 -20.11 -7.55
CA TYR A 264 -24.65 -20.79 -6.47
C TYR A 264 -25.27 -22.11 -6.94
N LEU A 265 -25.32 -22.35 -8.25
CA LEU A 265 -25.80 -23.58 -8.85
C LEU A 265 -24.73 -24.67 -8.77
N SER A 266 -25.18 -25.91 -8.66
CA SER A 266 -24.30 -27.09 -8.72
C SER A 266 -23.75 -27.30 -10.13
N GLU A 267 -22.66 -28.08 -10.23
CA GLU A 267 -21.95 -28.27 -11.51
C GLU A 267 -22.81 -28.91 -12.60
N ASP A 268 -23.76 -29.75 -12.21
CA ASP A 268 -24.73 -30.40 -13.10
C ASP A 268 -25.81 -29.45 -13.63
N ARG A 269 -25.98 -28.27 -13.02
CA ARG A 269 -27.07 -27.33 -13.35
C ARG A 269 -26.59 -26.03 -13.97
N ARG A 270 -25.38 -25.59 -13.62
CA ARG A 270 -24.84 -24.28 -14.02
C ARG A 270 -24.72 -24.05 -15.53
N SER A 271 -24.69 -25.12 -16.34
CA SER A 271 -24.60 -25.03 -17.80
C SER A 271 -25.95 -24.90 -18.50
N ASP A 272 -27.03 -25.34 -17.83
CA ASP A 272 -28.38 -25.39 -18.42
C ASP A 272 -29.26 -24.23 -17.92
N GLU A 273 -29.05 -23.77 -16.69
CA GLU A 273 -29.86 -22.72 -16.06
C GLU A 273 -29.22 -21.33 -16.18
N VAL A 274 -29.58 -20.60 -17.24
CA VAL A 274 -28.96 -19.29 -17.59
C VAL A 274 -29.82 -18.06 -17.30
N GLU A 275 -31.01 -18.22 -16.71
CA GLU A 275 -31.98 -17.12 -16.53
C GLU A 275 -31.42 -15.97 -15.66
N PHE A 276 -30.57 -16.29 -14.67
CA PHE A 276 -29.92 -15.32 -13.80
C PHE A 276 -28.43 -15.08 -14.15
N ILE A 277 -27.97 -15.51 -15.32
CA ILE A 277 -26.55 -15.45 -15.70
C ILE A 277 -25.99 -14.03 -15.65
N ALA A 278 -26.80 -13.02 -15.98
CA ALA A 278 -26.39 -11.62 -15.98
C ALA A 278 -26.03 -11.07 -14.59
N PHE A 279 -26.51 -11.70 -13.52
CA PHE A 279 -26.15 -11.36 -12.14
C PHE A 279 -24.84 -12.00 -11.69
N LYS A 280 -24.32 -12.97 -12.46
CA LYS A 280 -23.12 -13.75 -12.09
C LYS A 280 -21.84 -12.95 -12.35
N LYS A 281 -20.92 -13.00 -11.40
CA LYS A 281 -19.62 -12.35 -11.45
C LYS A 281 -18.80 -12.77 -12.67
N TYR A 282 -18.75 -14.07 -12.98
CA TYR A 282 -17.99 -14.58 -14.14
C TYR A 282 -18.56 -14.06 -15.47
N TYR A 283 -19.89 -14.01 -15.60
CA TYR A 283 -20.55 -13.46 -16.78
C TYR A 283 -20.20 -12.00 -16.95
N GLN A 284 -20.32 -11.19 -15.89
CA GLN A 284 -19.97 -9.78 -15.93
C GLN A 284 -18.49 -9.55 -16.29
N ARG A 285 -17.56 -10.33 -15.72
CA ARG A 285 -16.12 -10.27 -16.08
C ARG A 285 -15.89 -10.56 -17.57
N ILE A 286 -16.55 -11.57 -18.13
CA ILE A 286 -16.45 -11.90 -19.56
C ILE A 286 -17.07 -10.80 -20.43
N TYR A 287 -18.32 -10.44 -20.14
CA TYR A 287 -19.10 -9.46 -20.89
C TYR A 287 -18.40 -8.08 -20.92
N LYS A 288 -17.85 -7.66 -19.78
CA LYS A 288 -17.14 -6.38 -19.61
C LYS A 288 -15.65 -6.47 -19.87
N LYS A 289 -15.13 -7.65 -20.24
CA LYS A 289 -13.70 -7.91 -20.53
C LYS A 289 -12.76 -7.48 -19.39
N ALA A 290 -13.15 -7.72 -18.14
CA ALA A 290 -12.40 -7.31 -16.95
C ALA A 290 -11.64 -8.48 -16.30
N GLY A 291 -10.48 -8.19 -15.68
CA GLY A 291 -9.85 -9.05 -14.67
C GLY A 291 -9.04 -10.26 -15.14
N ASN A 292 -8.81 -10.46 -16.44
CA ASN A 292 -8.11 -11.67 -16.96
C ASN A 292 -6.64 -11.45 -17.36
N GLU A 293 -6.15 -10.21 -17.36
CA GLU A 293 -4.79 -9.90 -17.84
C GLU A 293 -3.68 -10.55 -17.00
N TYR A 294 -3.95 -10.84 -15.73
CA TYR A 294 -2.95 -11.48 -14.85
C TYR A 294 -2.49 -12.85 -15.34
N LYS A 295 -3.31 -13.57 -16.12
CA LYS A 295 -2.93 -14.87 -16.69
C LYS A 295 -1.73 -14.74 -17.62
N LYS A 296 -1.63 -13.63 -18.36
CA LYS A 296 -0.46 -13.32 -19.19
C LYS A 296 0.78 -13.05 -18.32
N TRP A 297 0.61 -12.40 -17.17
CA TRP A 297 1.72 -12.13 -16.24
C TRP A 297 2.28 -13.42 -15.63
N LEU A 298 1.41 -14.36 -15.25
CA LEU A 298 1.84 -15.69 -14.78
C LEU A 298 2.61 -16.43 -15.86
N GLN A 299 2.11 -16.41 -17.10
CA GLN A 299 2.82 -17.01 -18.24
C GLN A 299 4.20 -16.35 -18.48
N GLN A 300 4.28 -15.01 -18.44
CA GLN A 300 5.55 -14.27 -18.59
C GLN A 300 6.57 -14.65 -17.51
N ILE A 301 6.11 -14.93 -16.29
CA ILE A 301 6.98 -15.41 -15.20
C ILE A 301 7.58 -16.78 -15.58
N ASP A 302 6.76 -17.72 -16.02
CA ASP A 302 7.22 -19.05 -16.41
C ASP A 302 8.20 -19.02 -17.59
N GLU A 303 7.91 -18.19 -18.59
CA GLU A 303 8.80 -17.99 -19.74
C GLU A 303 10.12 -17.37 -19.33
N GLY A 304 10.09 -16.37 -18.44
CA GLY A 304 11.30 -15.73 -17.91
C GLY A 304 12.18 -16.69 -17.11
N VAL A 305 11.57 -17.55 -16.28
CA VAL A 305 12.30 -18.58 -15.52
C VAL A 305 12.90 -19.63 -16.47
N LYS A 306 12.15 -20.10 -17.48
CA LYS A 306 12.66 -21.02 -18.51
C LYS A 306 13.81 -20.43 -19.32
N ALA A 307 13.80 -19.11 -19.56
CA ALA A 307 14.88 -18.38 -20.22
C ALA A 307 16.11 -18.12 -19.33
N GLY A 308 16.10 -18.57 -18.06
CA GLY A 308 17.24 -18.48 -17.15
C GLY A 308 17.32 -17.19 -16.33
N ARG A 309 16.22 -16.41 -16.25
CA ARG A 309 16.16 -15.21 -15.40
C ARG A 309 16.27 -15.61 -13.93
N LYS A 310 17.23 -15.02 -13.22
CA LYS A 310 17.51 -15.33 -11.79
C LYS A 310 16.77 -14.43 -10.79
N GLU A 311 16.12 -13.36 -11.27
CA GLU A 311 15.40 -12.44 -10.40
C GLU A 311 14.17 -13.11 -9.77
N GLU A 312 14.03 -12.97 -8.45
CA GLU A 312 12.86 -13.46 -7.73
C GLU A 312 11.59 -12.72 -8.20
N ASN A 313 10.50 -13.47 -8.42
CA ASN A 313 9.20 -12.87 -8.69
C ASN A 313 8.39 -12.82 -7.39
N THR A 314 7.84 -11.66 -7.08
CA THR A 314 7.17 -11.41 -5.80
C THR A 314 5.81 -10.78 -6.01
N LEU A 315 4.80 -11.38 -5.40
CA LEU A 315 3.46 -10.86 -5.20
C LEU A 315 3.39 -10.18 -3.83
N TYR A 316 3.01 -8.91 -3.81
CA TYR A 316 2.73 -8.15 -2.60
C TYR A 316 1.22 -7.97 -2.49
N ILE A 317 0.61 -8.40 -1.39
CA ILE A 317 -0.83 -8.23 -1.15
C ILE A 317 -1.02 -7.20 -0.04
N PHE A 318 -1.67 -6.07 -0.35
CA PHE A 318 -1.91 -4.98 0.59
C PHE A 318 -3.38 -4.60 0.65
N GLY A 319 -3.92 -4.46 1.87
CA GLY A 319 -5.30 -3.99 2.07
C GLY A 319 -6.39 -4.94 1.55
N HIS A 320 -6.04 -6.17 1.15
CA HIS A 320 -7.01 -7.19 0.75
C HIS A 320 -7.40 -8.06 1.96
N SER A 321 -8.69 -8.41 2.06
CA SER A 321 -9.24 -9.28 3.13
C SER A 321 -8.94 -10.77 2.91
N LEU A 322 -8.41 -11.10 1.73
CA LEU A 322 -8.24 -12.47 1.22
C LEU A 322 -9.56 -13.24 1.18
N ASP A 323 -10.66 -12.56 0.85
CA ASP A 323 -11.99 -13.17 0.90
C ASP A 323 -12.13 -14.35 -0.08
N VAL A 324 -12.98 -15.30 0.28
CA VAL A 324 -13.26 -16.50 -0.52
C VAL A 324 -13.95 -16.16 -1.85
N THR A 325 -14.64 -15.03 -1.91
CA THR A 325 -15.29 -14.50 -3.13
C THR A 325 -14.29 -14.15 -4.24
N ASP A 326 -13.01 -13.96 -3.90
CA ASP A 326 -11.88 -13.74 -4.82
C ASP A 326 -10.92 -14.93 -4.85
N GLY A 327 -11.35 -16.07 -4.30
CA GLY A 327 -10.54 -17.26 -4.10
C GLY A 327 -10.08 -17.92 -5.40
N ASP A 328 -10.74 -17.67 -6.53
CA ASP A 328 -10.32 -18.14 -7.86
C ASP A 328 -9.00 -17.48 -8.27
N VAL A 329 -8.93 -16.15 -8.23
CA VAL A 329 -7.75 -15.37 -8.59
C VAL A 329 -6.64 -15.54 -7.56
N LEU A 330 -6.97 -15.45 -6.27
CA LEU A 330 -5.98 -15.61 -5.18
C LEU A 330 -5.28 -16.96 -5.24
N ARG A 331 -6.02 -18.04 -5.58
CA ARG A 331 -5.47 -19.39 -5.69
C ARG A 331 -4.49 -19.52 -6.85
N GLU A 332 -4.81 -18.97 -8.03
CA GLU A 332 -3.91 -19.00 -9.19
C GLU A 332 -2.57 -18.30 -8.88
N PHE A 333 -2.63 -17.12 -8.24
CA PHE A 333 -1.43 -16.38 -7.86
C PHE A 333 -0.59 -17.07 -6.76
N ILE A 334 -1.22 -17.42 -5.63
CA ILE A 334 -0.48 -17.86 -4.43
C ILE A 334 0.08 -19.29 -4.60
N ASN A 335 -0.57 -20.13 -5.41
CA ASN A 335 -0.08 -21.48 -5.70
C ASN A 335 0.99 -21.54 -6.79
N HIS A 336 1.22 -20.45 -7.53
CA HIS A 336 2.19 -20.41 -8.59
C HIS A 336 3.62 -20.66 -8.05
N GLU A 337 4.33 -21.63 -8.61
CA GLU A 337 5.61 -22.12 -8.05
C GLU A 337 6.72 -21.07 -8.10
N ASN A 338 6.71 -20.24 -9.16
CA ASN A 338 7.71 -19.21 -9.41
C ASN A 338 7.39 -17.86 -8.75
N LEU A 339 6.44 -17.82 -7.80
CA LEU A 339 6.03 -16.61 -7.09
C LEU A 339 6.15 -16.75 -5.58
N LYS A 340 6.86 -15.80 -4.97
CA LYS A 340 6.81 -15.56 -3.53
C LYS A 340 5.71 -14.56 -3.21
N THR A 341 5.00 -14.76 -2.11
CA THR A 341 3.89 -13.92 -1.68
C THR A 341 4.21 -13.24 -0.36
N VAL A 342 4.12 -11.92 -0.32
CA VAL A 342 4.20 -11.10 0.89
C VAL A 342 2.82 -10.54 1.17
N ILE A 343 2.25 -10.84 2.33
CA ILE A 343 0.92 -10.39 2.75
C ILE A 343 1.08 -9.38 3.87
N PHE A 344 0.66 -8.15 3.62
CA PHE A 344 0.71 -7.08 4.60
C PHE A 344 -0.47 -7.16 5.58
N TYR A 345 -0.18 -6.94 6.86
CA TYR A 345 -1.18 -6.85 7.92
C TYR A 345 -0.91 -5.67 8.85
N ARG A 346 -1.96 -5.00 9.33
CA ARG A 346 -1.88 -3.86 10.24
C ARG A 346 -1.68 -4.27 11.69
N ASN A 347 -2.39 -5.30 12.13
CA ASN A 347 -2.38 -5.77 13.51
C ASN A 347 -2.64 -7.29 13.57
N LYS A 348 -2.49 -7.88 14.76
CA LYS A 348 -2.63 -9.33 14.97
C LYS A 348 -4.06 -9.82 14.73
N GLU A 349 -5.07 -8.98 14.93
CA GLU A 349 -6.48 -9.32 14.64
C GLU A 349 -6.69 -9.51 13.13
N GLN A 350 -6.24 -8.56 12.31
CA GLN A 350 -6.29 -8.66 10.85
C GLN A 350 -5.46 -9.85 10.35
N LEU A 351 -4.28 -10.09 10.93
CA LEU A 351 -3.46 -11.25 10.61
C LEU A 351 -4.23 -12.56 10.83
N GLY A 352 -4.90 -12.70 11.98
CA GLY A 352 -5.73 -13.87 12.27
C GLY A 352 -6.86 -14.05 11.26
N GLN A 353 -7.54 -12.96 10.88
CA GLN A 353 -8.60 -12.98 9.87
C GLN A 353 -8.07 -13.37 8.48
N GLN A 354 -6.92 -12.83 8.07
CA GLN A 354 -6.26 -13.16 6.79
C GLN A 354 -5.84 -14.62 6.75
N ILE A 355 -5.26 -15.16 7.82
CA ILE A 355 -4.91 -16.60 7.91
C ILE A 355 -6.16 -17.46 7.79
N ALA A 356 -7.24 -17.14 8.53
CA ALA A 356 -8.48 -17.90 8.49
C ALA A 356 -9.08 -17.94 7.07
N ASN A 357 -9.08 -16.81 6.37
CA ASN A 357 -9.58 -16.74 5.00
C ASN A 357 -8.66 -17.46 4.00
N LEU A 358 -7.35 -17.34 4.15
CA LEU A 358 -6.38 -18.07 3.32
C LEU A 358 -6.54 -19.60 3.47
N VAL A 359 -6.82 -20.10 4.69
CA VAL A 359 -7.14 -21.51 4.93
C VAL A 359 -8.41 -21.94 4.20
N LYS A 360 -9.44 -21.10 4.13
CA LYS A 360 -10.65 -21.41 3.34
C LYS A 360 -10.34 -21.56 1.85
N ILE A 361 -9.43 -20.73 1.32
CA ILE A 361 -9.03 -20.73 -0.09
C ILE A 361 -8.10 -21.92 -0.43
N LEU A 362 -7.04 -22.14 0.36
CA LEU A 362 -5.95 -23.08 0.03
C LEU A 362 -5.99 -24.41 0.79
N LYS A 363 -6.81 -24.52 1.84
CA LYS A 363 -6.80 -25.58 2.87
C LYS A 363 -5.60 -25.48 3.81
N SER A 364 -5.78 -26.01 5.03
CA SER A 364 -4.81 -25.89 6.15
C SER A 364 -3.42 -26.37 5.78
N ASP A 365 -3.32 -27.56 5.18
CA ASP A 365 -2.04 -28.24 4.94
C ASP A 365 -1.19 -27.47 3.94
N THR A 366 -1.85 -26.90 2.91
CA THR A 366 -1.20 -26.04 1.91
C THR A 366 -0.67 -24.75 2.54
N VAL A 367 -1.46 -24.10 3.40
CA VAL A 367 -1.03 -22.88 4.09
C VAL A 367 0.16 -23.15 4.99
N ILE A 368 0.10 -24.20 5.82
CA ILE A 368 1.21 -24.58 6.71
C ILE A 368 2.48 -24.85 5.89
N LYS A 369 2.38 -25.65 4.82
CA LYS A 369 3.52 -25.94 3.94
C LYS A 369 4.10 -24.68 3.31
N LYS A 370 3.28 -23.74 2.86
CA LYS A 370 3.74 -22.50 2.22
C LYS A 370 4.31 -21.46 3.19
N VAL A 371 3.99 -21.53 4.48
CA VAL A 371 4.50 -20.60 5.51
C VAL A 371 5.70 -21.16 6.26
N TYR A 372 5.68 -22.46 6.61
CA TYR A 372 6.68 -23.11 7.47
C TYR A 372 7.35 -24.34 6.85
N GLY A 373 6.96 -24.75 5.64
CA GLY A 373 7.61 -25.88 4.97
C GLY A 373 9.05 -25.58 4.58
N ASN A 374 9.73 -26.59 4.03
CA ASN A 374 11.16 -26.50 3.67
C ASN A 374 11.50 -25.33 2.72
N ASN A 375 10.54 -24.93 1.87
CA ASN A 375 10.64 -23.77 0.98
C ASN A 375 9.43 -22.85 1.20
N PRO A 376 9.46 -21.96 2.20
CA PRO A 376 8.34 -21.08 2.49
C PRO A 376 8.17 -20.04 1.39
N THR A 377 6.96 -19.96 0.82
CA THR A 377 6.61 -19.03 -0.25
C THR A 377 5.68 -17.91 0.22
N ILE A 378 5.10 -17.99 1.41
CA ILE A 378 4.20 -16.97 1.98
C ILE A 378 4.86 -16.34 3.21
N ILE A 379 4.96 -15.01 3.18
CA ILE A 379 5.48 -14.20 4.28
C ILE A 379 4.38 -13.25 4.73
N PHE A 380 4.06 -13.27 6.02
CA PHE A 380 3.22 -12.23 6.62
C PHE A 380 4.12 -11.11 7.14
N GLN A 381 3.89 -9.89 6.65
CA GLN A 381 4.66 -8.72 7.03
C GLN A 381 3.75 -7.70 7.72
N GLN A 382 4.13 -7.26 8.92
CA GLN A 382 3.41 -6.16 9.55
C GLN A 382 3.69 -4.87 8.75
N GLN A 383 2.64 -4.17 8.34
CA GLN A 383 2.81 -2.92 7.60
C GLN A 383 3.27 -1.80 8.52
N SER A 384 4.10 -0.92 7.97
CA SER A 384 4.47 0.37 8.51
C SER A 384 3.24 1.26 8.66
N LYS A 385 3.29 2.16 9.65
CA LYS A 385 2.26 3.18 9.82
C LYS A 385 2.29 4.12 8.62
N ARG A 386 1.12 4.45 8.05
CA ARG A 386 1.01 5.53 7.07
C ARG A 386 1.54 6.85 7.62
N GLU A 387 2.06 7.68 6.72
CA GLU A 387 2.62 8.99 7.01
C GLU A 387 1.84 10.07 6.27
N LYS A 388 1.84 11.29 6.81
CA LYS A 388 1.29 12.44 6.09
C LYS A 388 2.20 12.76 4.91
N ILE A 389 1.61 13.12 3.78
CA ILE A 389 2.37 13.55 2.61
C ILE A 389 3.04 14.89 2.93
N GLU A 390 2.29 15.88 3.38
CA GLU A 390 2.81 17.20 3.75
C GLU A 390 3.94 17.10 4.80
N GLY A 391 5.09 17.69 4.47
CA GLY A 391 6.29 17.70 5.31
C GLY A 391 7.09 16.39 5.30
N SER A 392 6.73 15.41 4.47
CA SER A 392 7.50 14.17 4.31
C SER A 392 8.43 14.23 3.09
N ALA A 393 9.43 13.35 3.08
CA ALA A 393 10.30 13.15 1.90
C ALA A 393 9.50 12.70 0.65
N PHE A 394 8.32 12.10 0.85
CA PHE A 394 7.42 11.73 -0.24
C PHE A 394 6.77 12.94 -0.91
N GLU A 395 6.63 14.09 -0.22
CA GLU A 395 5.99 15.29 -0.78
C GLU A 395 6.73 15.79 -2.02
N ILE A 396 8.01 16.13 -1.88
CA ILE A 396 8.83 16.59 -3.00
C ILE A 396 9.01 15.51 -4.06
N THR A 397 9.05 14.24 -3.65
CA THR A 397 9.12 13.11 -4.57
C THR A 397 7.87 13.07 -5.46
N SER A 398 6.69 13.11 -4.87
CA SER A 398 5.40 13.18 -5.58
C SER A 398 5.31 14.43 -6.47
N ASP A 399 5.63 15.61 -5.94
CA ASP A 399 5.55 16.87 -6.67
C ASP A 399 6.51 16.88 -7.87
N THR A 400 7.74 16.38 -7.69
CA THR A 400 8.73 16.25 -8.76
C THR A 400 8.25 15.27 -9.84
N MET A 401 7.66 14.13 -9.44
CA MET A 401 7.10 13.16 -10.39
C MET A 401 5.92 13.73 -11.18
N GLN A 402 5.05 14.50 -10.53
CA GLN A 402 3.93 15.18 -11.20
C GLN A 402 4.44 16.26 -12.16
N LEU A 403 5.48 17.00 -11.79
CA LEU A 403 6.09 18.02 -12.64
C LEU A 403 6.74 17.41 -13.90
N GLU A 404 7.38 16.24 -13.78
CA GLU A 404 7.94 15.52 -14.92
C GLU A 404 6.86 15.13 -15.94
N ASN A 405 5.63 14.86 -15.47
CA ASN A 405 4.51 14.43 -16.29
C ASN A 405 3.40 15.50 -16.34
N ILE A 406 3.78 16.77 -16.19
CA ILE A 406 2.84 17.90 -16.05
C ILE A 406 1.87 18.02 -17.21
N TYR A 407 2.25 17.55 -18.41
CA TYR A 407 1.42 17.53 -19.61
C TYR A 407 0.19 16.61 -19.49
N ARG A 408 0.15 15.70 -18.49
CA ARG A 408 -0.99 14.83 -18.20
C ARG A 408 -2.01 15.47 -17.24
N LEU A 409 -1.65 16.60 -16.64
CA LEU A 409 -2.49 17.30 -15.68
C LEU A 409 -3.39 18.32 -16.40
N SER A 410 -4.55 18.61 -15.83
CA SER A 410 -5.38 19.74 -16.27
C SER A 410 -4.64 21.07 -16.03
N HIS A 411 -5.08 22.14 -16.70
CA HIS A 411 -4.48 23.46 -16.52
C HIS A 411 -4.52 23.95 -15.06
N PHE A 412 -5.60 23.64 -14.34
CA PHE A 412 -5.77 23.99 -12.94
C PHE A 412 -4.79 23.21 -12.05
N GLU A 413 -4.70 21.89 -12.21
CA GLU A 413 -3.77 21.03 -11.45
C GLU A 413 -2.32 21.41 -11.71
N ALA A 414 -1.93 21.58 -12.98
CA ALA A 414 -0.59 22.00 -13.37
C ALA A 414 -0.21 23.35 -12.76
N ARG A 415 -1.12 24.33 -12.78
CA ARG A 415 -0.89 25.65 -12.17
C ARG A 415 -0.76 25.55 -10.65
N SER A 416 -1.63 24.77 -10.00
CA SER A 416 -1.57 24.55 -8.55
C SER A 416 -0.25 23.92 -8.12
N LEU A 417 0.22 22.90 -8.84
CA LEU A 417 1.52 22.25 -8.60
C LEU A 417 2.69 23.23 -8.75
N ILE A 418 2.72 24.01 -9.84
CA ILE A 418 3.79 24.98 -10.07
C ILE A 418 3.83 26.04 -8.96
N GLU A 419 2.68 26.59 -8.57
CA GLU A 419 2.61 27.59 -7.49
C GLU A 419 3.00 26.99 -6.13
N LYS A 420 2.64 25.73 -5.86
CA LYS A 420 3.09 25.00 -4.66
C LYS A 420 4.62 24.91 -4.62
N ILE A 421 5.24 24.36 -5.66
CA ILE A 421 6.70 24.18 -5.73
C ILE A 421 7.41 25.54 -5.65
N LYS A 422 6.91 26.54 -6.38
CA LYS A 422 7.45 27.91 -6.34
C LYS A 422 7.40 28.50 -4.93
N SER A 423 6.26 28.35 -4.23
CA SER A 423 6.11 28.80 -2.84
C SER A 423 7.13 28.13 -1.92
N LYS A 424 7.36 26.80 -2.06
CA LYS A 424 8.39 26.07 -1.31
C LYS A 424 9.80 26.58 -1.58
N ILE A 425 10.13 26.91 -2.83
CA ILE A 425 11.43 27.49 -3.22
C ILE A 425 11.57 28.91 -2.64
N ASP A 426 10.54 29.75 -2.77
CA ASP A 426 10.56 31.13 -2.29
C ASP A 426 10.70 31.23 -0.77
N GLN A 427 10.17 30.24 -0.04
CA GLN A 427 10.29 30.11 1.42
C GLN A 427 11.56 29.40 1.87
N GLU A 428 12.34 28.84 0.94
CA GLU A 428 13.49 27.98 1.22
C GLU A 428 13.17 26.83 2.22
N ASP A 429 12.04 26.15 2.01
CA ASP A 429 11.52 25.12 2.92
C ASP A 429 12.42 23.88 2.98
N LEU A 430 13.40 23.89 3.89
CA LEU A 430 14.38 22.80 4.05
C LEU A 430 13.74 21.47 4.46
N THR A 431 12.53 21.48 5.02
CA THR A 431 11.80 20.25 5.38
C THR A 431 11.24 19.59 4.13
N TYR A 432 10.66 20.38 3.23
CA TYR A 432 10.19 19.90 1.93
C TYR A 432 11.33 19.34 1.08
N PHE A 433 12.47 20.06 1.02
CA PHE A 433 13.61 19.62 0.21
C PHE A 433 14.42 18.49 0.83
N TYR A 434 14.56 18.44 2.16
CA TYR A 434 15.16 17.42 3.03
C TYR A 434 16.59 16.91 2.72
N SER A 435 17.08 16.99 1.48
CA SER A 435 18.40 16.53 1.03
C SER A 435 18.83 17.22 -0.26
N GLN A 436 20.14 17.27 -0.50
CA GLN A 436 20.70 17.77 -1.75
C GLN A 436 20.26 16.92 -2.96
N LYS A 437 20.17 15.59 -2.81
CA LYS A 437 19.70 14.68 -3.88
C LYS A 437 18.29 15.02 -4.36
N ALA A 438 17.37 15.34 -3.45
CA ALA A 438 16.00 15.72 -3.80
C ALA A 438 15.97 17.06 -4.54
N VAL A 439 16.77 18.04 -4.13
CA VAL A 439 16.93 19.32 -4.84
C VAL A 439 17.48 19.11 -6.25
N ILE A 440 18.51 18.27 -6.41
CA ILE A 440 19.09 17.95 -7.73
C ILE A 440 18.03 17.29 -8.62
N THR A 441 17.27 16.34 -8.08
CA THR A 441 16.23 15.62 -8.83
C THR A 441 15.12 16.57 -9.29
N LEU A 442 14.67 17.49 -8.42
CA LEU A 442 13.72 18.53 -8.82
C LEU A 442 14.32 19.45 -9.89
N PHE A 443 15.58 19.87 -9.74
CA PHE A 443 16.25 20.73 -10.71
C PHE A 443 16.35 20.08 -12.09
N ASP A 444 16.71 18.79 -12.15
CA ASP A 444 16.77 18.02 -13.40
C ASP A 444 15.40 18.00 -14.10
N VAL A 445 14.33 17.75 -13.37
CA VAL A 445 12.96 17.79 -13.92
C VAL A 445 12.56 19.21 -14.36
N MET A 446 12.91 20.23 -13.59
CA MET A 446 12.67 21.63 -13.97
C MET A 446 13.43 22.01 -15.24
N GLN A 447 14.67 21.56 -15.37
CA GLN A 447 15.49 21.75 -16.55
C GLN A 447 14.82 21.15 -17.78
N LYS A 448 14.33 19.90 -17.69
CA LYS A 448 13.63 19.21 -18.78
C LYS A 448 12.35 19.94 -19.22
N ASN A 449 11.73 20.68 -18.30
CA ASN A 449 10.55 21.51 -18.56
C ASN A 449 10.90 22.98 -18.92
N GLY A 450 12.19 23.31 -19.11
CA GLY A 450 12.63 24.66 -19.51
C GLY A 450 12.65 25.71 -18.39
N LEU A 451 12.54 25.30 -17.12
CA LEU A 451 12.45 26.18 -15.95
C LEU A 451 13.80 26.43 -15.24
N ALA A 452 14.89 25.82 -15.73
CA ALA A 452 16.21 25.87 -15.08
C ALA A 452 16.68 27.30 -14.74
N VAL A 453 16.63 28.23 -15.70
CA VAL A 453 17.14 29.60 -15.52
C VAL A 453 16.38 30.35 -14.43
N MET A 454 15.10 30.07 -14.24
CA MET A 454 14.27 30.74 -13.24
C MET A 454 14.66 30.36 -11.82
N TYR A 455 15.06 29.10 -11.59
CA TYR A 455 15.20 28.54 -10.24
C TYR A 455 16.62 28.14 -9.87
N ILE A 456 17.58 28.12 -10.81
CA ILE A 456 18.96 27.64 -10.57
C ILE A 456 19.62 28.30 -9.35
N THR A 457 19.53 29.63 -9.22
CA THR A 457 20.18 30.36 -8.13
C THR A 457 19.58 29.98 -6.77
N LYS A 458 18.25 30.00 -6.66
CA LYS A 458 17.55 29.68 -5.40
C LYS A 458 17.73 28.22 -5.00
N LEU A 459 17.63 27.30 -5.95
CA LEU A 459 17.83 25.87 -5.68
C LEU A 459 19.28 25.57 -5.27
N LEU A 460 20.28 26.27 -5.83
CA LEU A 460 21.66 26.16 -5.34
C LEU A 460 21.80 26.66 -3.89
N GLU A 461 21.15 27.76 -3.52
CA GLU A 461 21.16 28.27 -2.14
C GLU A 461 20.54 27.26 -1.17
N ILE A 462 19.39 26.70 -1.52
CA ILE A 462 18.72 25.65 -0.76
C ILE A 462 19.62 24.41 -0.63
N ALA A 463 20.20 23.93 -1.73
CA ALA A 463 21.10 22.78 -1.71
C ALA A 463 22.31 23.01 -0.80
N ARG A 464 22.89 24.22 -0.78
CA ARG A 464 23.99 24.58 0.11
C ARG A 464 23.59 24.50 1.58
N LYS A 465 22.39 24.97 1.92
CA LYS A 465 21.84 24.89 3.29
C LYS A 465 21.55 23.45 3.75
N LEU A 466 21.35 22.53 2.81
CA LEU A 466 21.11 21.10 3.08
C LEU A 466 22.40 20.25 3.12
N MET A 467 23.58 20.86 2.97
CA MET A 467 24.85 20.16 3.05
C MET A 467 25.00 19.52 4.43
N ARG A 468 25.26 18.21 4.46
CA ARG A 468 25.53 17.47 5.70
C ARG A 468 27.01 17.54 6.02
N CYS A 469 27.34 17.92 7.26
CA CYS A 469 28.70 17.81 7.81
C CYS A 469 28.81 16.68 8.84
N ASP A 470 27.71 16.37 9.54
CA ASP A 470 27.77 15.53 10.74
C ASP A 470 27.79 14.03 10.40
N GLY A 471 28.78 13.34 10.96
CA GLY A 471 28.88 11.88 10.90
C GLY A 471 29.24 11.30 9.54
N LEU A 472 29.80 12.11 8.63
CA LEU A 472 30.39 11.66 7.37
C LEU A 472 31.93 11.73 7.45
N GLN A 473 32.60 10.73 6.87
CA GLN A 473 34.07 10.70 6.76
C GLN A 473 34.58 11.52 5.57
N GLU A 474 33.75 11.69 4.55
CA GLU A 474 34.04 12.43 3.33
C GLU A 474 32.85 13.35 2.98
N PRO A 475 33.09 14.46 2.25
CA PRO A 475 32.01 15.30 1.76
C PRO A 475 31.04 14.47 0.91
N GLU A 476 29.74 14.69 1.10
CA GLU A 476 28.72 14.08 0.24
C GLU A 476 28.97 14.49 -1.23
N GLN A 477 29.00 13.50 -2.12
CA GLN A 477 29.17 13.68 -3.55
C GLN A 477 28.10 12.93 -4.32
N PHE A 478 27.67 13.51 -5.43
CA PHE A 478 26.67 12.93 -6.33
C PHE A 478 27.27 12.69 -7.70
N ASP A 479 27.01 11.51 -8.24
CA ASP A 479 27.34 11.13 -9.60
C ASP A 479 26.23 11.62 -10.55
N GLU A 480 26.58 12.41 -11.57
CA GLU A 480 25.63 12.88 -12.58
C GLU A 480 24.93 11.75 -13.35
N GLU A 481 25.54 10.55 -13.43
CA GLU A 481 24.98 9.40 -14.12
C GLU A 481 23.64 8.95 -13.54
N TYR A 482 23.35 9.26 -12.27
CA TYR A 482 22.03 9.01 -11.66
C TYR A 482 20.87 9.74 -12.36
N TRP A 483 21.15 10.80 -13.11
CA TRP A 483 20.17 11.57 -13.88
C TRP A 483 20.36 11.43 -15.40
N ALA A 484 21.18 10.47 -15.84
CA ALA A 484 21.32 10.15 -17.26
C ALA A 484 20.02 9.58 -17.83
N TYR A 485 19.72 9.93 -19.07
CA TYR A 485 18.60 9.39 -19.84
C TYR A 485 19.10 8.76 -21.13
N GLN A 486 18.33 7.81 -21.64
CA GLN A 486 18.59 7.19 -22.94
C GLN A 486 18.15 8.15 -24.04
N ASP A 487 19.08 8.53 -24.90
CA ASP A 487 18.84 9.34 -26.08
C ASP A 487 18.33 8.46 -27.24
N TYR A 488 17.85 9.08 -28.32
CA TYR A 488 17.25 8.40 -29.47
C TYR A 488 18.21 7.44 -30.20
N ASP A 489 19.51 7.61 -30.03
CA ASP A 489 20.57 6.75 -30.57
C ASP A 489 20.99 5.62 -29.62
N ASN A 490 20.23 5.41 -28.53
CA ASN A 490 20.55 4.51 -27.42
C ASN A 490 21.82 4.85 -26.64
N SER A 491 22.40 6.05 -26.83
CA SER A 491 23.40 6.57 -25.92
C SER A 491 22.76 6.99 -24.60
N PHE A 492 23.50 6.89 -23.50
CA PHE A 492 23.10 7.45 -22.22
C PHE A 492 23.80 8.79 -22.06
N SER A 493 23.04 9.87 -21.90
CA SER A 493 23.58 11.22 -21.68
C SER A 493 22.85 11.92 -20.55
N CYS A 494 23.56 12.78 -19.81
CA CYS A 494 22.98 13.65 -18.80
C CYS A 494 22.97 15.09 -19.34
N ASP A 495 21.95 15.88 -18.99
CA ASP A 495 21.83 17.23 -19.48
C ASP A 495 22.98 18.13 -18.98
N PRO A 496 23.62 18.96 -19.83
CA PRO A 496 24.73 19.81 -19.43
C PRO A 496 24.43 20.76 -18.28
N LEU A 497 23.20 21.25 -18.12
CA LEU A 497 22.82 22.10 -17.00
C LEU A 497 22.69 21.29 -15.71
N THR A 498 22.13 20.07 -15.77
CA THR A 498 22.09 19.14 -14.62
C THR A 498 23.51 18.79 -14.18
N ILE A 499 24.40 18.43 -15.11
CA ILE A 499 25.83 18.16 -14.84
C ILE A 499 26.48 19.37 -14.15
N LYS A 500 26.27 20.58 -14.68
CA LYS A 500 26.83 21.80 -14.09
C LYS A 500 26.28 22.08 -12.69
N PHE A 501 25.01 21.81 -12.46
CA PHE A 501 24.35 21.98 -11.17
C PHE A 501 24.91 21.01 -10.11
N VAL A 502 24.99 19.72 -10.45
CA VAL A 502 25.59 18.66 -9.61
C VAL A 502 27.05 19.01 -9.28
N ASN A 503 27.85 19.36 -10.28
CA ASN A 503 29.25 19.73 -10.07
C ASN A 503 29.41 20.96 -9.18
N THR A 504 28.50 21.92 -9.26
CA THR A 504 28.51 23.11 -8.40
C THR A 504 28.23 22.75 -6.93
N ILE A 505 27.31 21.83 -6.68
CA ILE A 505 27.01 21.30 -5.35
C ILE A 505 28.20 20.49 -4.82
N ASN A 506 28.73 19.54 -5.59
CA ASN A 506 29.90 18.74 -5.21
C ASN A 506 31.12 19.62 -4.91
N LEU A 507 31.34 20.70 -5.67
CA LEU A 507 32.41 21.66 -5.40
C LEU A 507 32.17 22.43 -4.10
N TYR A 508 30.94 22.83 -3.81
CA TYR A 508 30.58 23.49 -2.56
C TYR A 508 30.78 22.55 -1.37
N ASN A 509 30.31 21.31 -1.46
CA ASN A 509 30.47 20.29 -0.42
C ASN A 509 31.94 20.07 -0.10
N ARG A 510 32.78 19.85 -1.11
CA ARG A 510 34.23 19.71 -0.92
C ARG A 510 34.90 20.92 -0.26
N LYS A 511 34.44 22.13 -0.58
CA LYS A 511 35.04 23.37 -0.04
C LYS A 511 34.61 23.69 1.39
N ASN A 512 33.39 23.30 1.78
CA ASN A 512 32.79 23.70 3.06
C ASN A 512 32.65 22.51 4.03
N PHE A 513 33.03 21.31 3.62
CA PHE A 513 33.11 20.17 4.51
C PHE A 513 34.24 20.36 5.51
N VAL A 514 33.87 20.45 6.77
CA VAL A 514 34.80 20.39 7.90
C VAL A 514 34.68 18.98 8.46
N ALA A 515 35.76 18.20 8.34
CA ALA A 515 35.82 16.88 8.95
C ALA A 515 35.54 17.04 10.45
N SER A 516 34.58 16.28 10.98
CA SER A 516 34.32 16.27 12.41
C SER A 516 35.60 15.85 13.14
N GLU A 517 36.14 16.71 14.00
CA GLU A 517 37.30 16.41 14.86
C GLU A 517 37.05 15.21 15.79
N MET A 518 35.82 14.73 15.93
CA MET A 518 35.49 13.50 16.66
C MET A 518 35.72 12.21 15.85
N ALA A 519 36.13 12.30 14.58
CA ALA A 519 36.52 11.17 13.74
C ALA A 519 38.03 11.15 13.46
N MET A 520 38.84 11.73 14.36
CA MET A 520 40.30 11.66 14.26
C MET A 520 40.79 10.25 14.64
N GLN A 521 41.42 9.61 13.64
CA GLN A 521 41.75 8.19 13.47
C GLN A 521 40.56 7.35 13.01
N SER A 522 40.68 6.77 11.81
CA SER A 522 39.83 5.66 11.40
C SER A 522 39.83 4.62 12.54
N TYR A 523 38.66 4.19 13.00
CA TYR A 523 38.57 3.12 13.99
C TYR A 523 39.36 1.88 13.54
N ASP A 524 39.48 1.63 12.23
CA ASP A 524 40.35 0.55 11.71
C ASP A 524 41.84 0.80 11.95
N GLU A 525 42.32 2.05 11.89
CA GLU A 525 43.71 2.40 12.22
C GLU A 525 43.98 2.29 13.72
N GLN A 526 43.05 2.74 14.58
CA GLN A 526 43.13 2.55 16.04
C GLN A 526 43.10 1.07 16.42
N LEU A 527 42.21 0.27 15.83
CA LEU A 527 42.20 -1.17 16.05
C LEU A 527 43.50 -1.84 15.59
N LEU A 528 44.11 -1.36 14.50
CA LEU A 528 45.41 -1.86 14.04
C LEU A 528 46.54 -1.52 15.02
N GLU A 529 46.50 -0.35 15.67
CA GLU A 529 47.43 0.02 16.74
C GLU A 529 47.24 -0.86 17.99
N TYR A 530 46.00 -1.13 18.37
CA TYR A 530 45.70 -2.05 19.46
C TYR A 530 46.14 -3.49 19.15
N GLU A 531 45.97 -3.95 17.91
CA GLU A 531 46.50 -5.24 17.50
C GLU A 531 48.04 -5.30 17.53
N LYS A 532 48.72 -4.21 17.19
CA LYS A 532 50.19 -4.11 17.33
C LYS A 532 50.60 -4.16 18.79
N LEU A 533 49.88 -3.46 19.67
CA LEU A 533 50.11 -3.48 21.12
C LEU A 533 49.91 -4.88 21.72
N ILE A 534 48.83 -5.58 21.34
CA ILE A 534 48.60 -6.97 21.76
C ILE A 534 49.76 -7.87 21.30
N LYS A 535 50.29 -7.65 20.09
CA LYS A 535 51.41 -8.43 19.54
C LYS A 535 52.76 -8.09 20.20
N SER A 536 52.98 -6.85 20.61
CA SER A 536 54.23 -6.43 21.26
C SER A 536 54.39 -7.00 22.67
N LYS A 537 53.27 -7.35 23.34
CA LYS A 537 53.21 -7.82 24.73
C LYS A 537 53.80 -6.82 25.74
N GLU A 538 53.94 -5.56 25.36
CA GLU A 538 54.37 -4.51 26.29
C GLU A 538 53.26 -4.25 27.32
N LYS A 539 53.63 -4.19 28.60
CA LYS A 539 52.70 -3.87 29.69
C LYS A 539 52.33 -2.38 29.65
N ILE A 540 51.07 -2.07 29.89
CA ILE A 540 50.55 -0.70 29.91
C ILE A 540 50.10 -0.29 31.31
N ASP A 541 50.19 1.00 31.61
CA ASP A 541 49.78 1.56 32.90
C ASP A 541 48.26 1.79 33.00
N LYS A 542 47.78 2.17 34.19
CA LYS A 542 46.36 2.42 34.48
C LYS A 542 45.74 3.50 33.58
N GLU A 543 46.47 4.59 33.32
CA GLU A 543 45.97 5.70 32.50
C GLU A 543 45.81 5.28 31.04
N SER A 544 46.80 4.59 30.49
CA SER A 544 46.80 4.08 29.13
C SER A 544 45.71 3.03 28.92
N TYR A 545 45.53 2.12 29.87
CA TYR A 545 44.47 1.12 29.82
C TYR A 545 43.07 1.77 29.89
N SER A 546 42.87 2.75 30.77
CA SER A 546 41.61 3.50 30.86
C SER A 546 41.28 4.23 29.57
N ALA A 547 42.28 4.86 28.93
CA ALA A 547 42.10 5.55 27.67
C ALA A 547 41.68 4.59 26.54
N ILE A 548 42.28 3.39 26.48
CA ILE A 548 41.94 2.36 25.50
C ILE A 548 40.51 1.84 25.71
N ILE A 549 40.11 1.55 26.95
CA ILE A 549 38.74 1.11 27.24
C ILE A 549 37.72 2.16 26.79
N ASN A 550 37.93 3.41 27.18
CA ASN A 550 37.02 4.50 26.82
C ASN A 550 36.95 4.69 25.30
N SER A 551 38.10 4.60 24.61
CA SER A 551 38.15 4.67 23.16
C SER A 551 37.36 3.54 22.50
N ILE A 552 37.56 2.28 22.90
CA ILE A 552 36.86 1.14 22.32
C ILE A 552 35.36 1.19 22.65
N PHE A 553 34.98 1.57 23.87
CA PHE A 553 33.56 1.72 24.26
C PHE A 553 32.85 2.81 23.45
N TYR A 554 33.56 3.88 23.08
CA TYR A 554 33.05 4.88 22.16
C TYR A 554 32.79 4.33 20.74
N MET A 555 33.50 3.26 20.33
CA MET A 555 33.26 2.56 19.06
C MET A 555 31.99 1.69 19.05
N PHE A 556 31.34 1.44 20.20
CA PHE A 556 30.09 0.65 20.27
C PHE A 556 28.84 1.42 19.77
N ILE A 557 28.99 2.65 19.28
CA ILE A 557 27.90 3.43 18.69
C ILE A 557 27.50 2.80 17.32
N ASP A 558 26.20 2.79 16.99
CA ASP A 558 25.51 2.10 15.87
C ASP A 558 26.16 2.14 14.46
N LYS A 559 27.25 2.88 14.24
CA LYS A 559 27.95 3.03 12.95
C LYS A 559 29.16 2.10 12.74
N TYR A 560 29.65 1.35 13.73
CA TYR A 560 30.79 0.43 13.56
C TYR A 560 30.33 -1.03 13.62
N GLY A 561 30.03 -1.61 12.44
CA GLY A 561 29.20 -2.82 12.27
C GLY A 561 29.75 -4.17 12.75
N ASP A 562 30.73 -4.23 13.66
CA ASP A 562 31.24 -5.50 14.24
C ASP A 562 31.57 -5.37 15.74
N ILE A 563 30.52 -5.53 16.56
CA ILE A 563 30.57 -5.46 18.02
C ILE A 563 31.40 -6.60 18.63
N GLU A 564 31.38 -7.78 18.00
CA GLU A 564 32.07 -8.97 18.48
C GLU A 564 33.60 -8.80 18.35
N LYS A 565 34.06 -8.18 17.26
CA LYS A 565 35.47 -7.82 17.08
C LYS A 565 35.97 -6.84 18.16
N LEU A 566 35.17 -5.85 18.52
CA LEU A 566 35.53 -4.88 19.58
C LEU A 566 35.69 -5.56 20.95
N TRP A 567 34.75 -6.43 21.31
CA TRP A 567 34.84 -7.23 22.55
C TRP A 567 36.08 -8.12 22.58
N ASN A 568 36.38 -8.80 21.46
CA ASN A 568 37.57 -9.64 21.35
C ASN A 568 38.87 -8.86 21.54
N ILE A 569 38.95 -7.63 21.04
CA ILE A 569 40.13 -6.77 21.21
C ILE A 569 40.25 -6.32 22.67
N LEU A 570 39.16 -5.87 23.29
CA LEU A 570 39.13 -5.52 24.71
C LEU A 570 39.61 -6.65 25.61
N LEU A 571 39.12 -7.87 25.39
CA LEU A 571 39.53 -9.04 26.16
C LEU A 571 41.02 -9.33 25.98
N ARG A 572 41.54 -9.26 24.75
CA ARG A 572 42.96 -9.52 24.46
C ARG A 572 43.89 -8.46 25.03
N ILE A 573 43.50 -7.19 25.04
CA ILE A 573 44.26 -6.12 25.70
C ILE A 573 44.26 -6.36 27.20
N SER A 574 43.08 -6.63 27.78
CA SER A 574 42.91 -6.82 29.22
C SER A 574 43.63 -8.05 29.76
N ARG A 575 43.81 -9.10 28.94
CA ARG A 575 44.55 -10.32 29.30
C ARG A 575 46.04 -10.28 28.93
N GLY A 576 46.48 -9.28 28.17
CA GLY A 576 47.86 -9.20 27.69
C GLY A 576 48.56 -7.95 28.23
N PRO A 577 48.64 -6.87 27.43
CA PRO A 577 49.21 -5.59 27.84
C PRO A 577 48.67 -5.05 29.18
N GLY A 578 47.36 -5.15 29.41
CA GLY A 578 46.68 -4.54 30.56
C GLY A 578 46.45 -5.47 31.76
N GLU A 579 46.93 -6.72 31.72
CA GLU A 579 46.63 -7.76 32.72
C GLU A 579 46.86 -7.32 34.18
N GLU A 580 47.93 -6.57 34.45
CA GLU A 580 48.31 -6.15 35.80
C GLU A 580 47.42 -5.02 36.35
N VAL A 581 46.75 -4.27 35.47
CA VAL A 581 46.00 -3.06 35.83
C VAL A 581 44.49 -3.20 35.61
N ALA A 582 44.06 -4.15 34.78
CA ALA A 582 42.70 -4.26 34.28
C ALA A 582 41.64 -4.37 35.38
N LYS A 583 41.85 -5.25 36.35
CA LYS A 583 40.89 -5.49 37.44
C LYS A 583 40.70 -4.27 38.34
N ASP A 584 41.78 -3.59 38.68
CA ASP A 584 41.75 -2.43 39.56
C ASP A 584 41.09 -1.26 38.85
N VAL A 585 41.46 -1.00 37.60
CA VAL A 585 40.84 0.04 36.77
C VAL A 585 39.34 -0.22 36.57
N LEU A 586 38.95 -1.45 36.23
CA LEU A 586 37.53 -1.77 36.02
C LEU A 586 36.70 -1.61 37.30
N LYS A 587 37.23 -1.99 38.47
CA LYS A 587 36.54 -1.75 39.75
C LYS A 587 36.41 -0.25 40.05
N GLU A 588 37.48 0.51 39.86
CA GLU A 588 37.47 1.98 40.01
C GLU A 588 36.45 2.63 39.06
N LEU A 589 36.35 2.16 37.81
CA LEU A 589 35.36 2.66 36.84
C LEU A 589 33.92 2.30 37.20
N ILE A 590 33.68 1.10 37.75
CA ILE A 590 32.35 0.68 38.20
C ILE A 590 31.89 1.51 39.41
N GLU A 591 32.78 1.79 40.36
CA GLU A 591 32.45 2.56 41.57
C GLU A 591 32.21 4.04 41.30
N ASN A 592 32.82 4.59 40.24
CA ASN A 592 32.78 6.02 39.92
C ASN A 592 31.89 6.39 38.73
N SER A 593 31.26 5.42 38.04
CA SER A 593 30.36 5.69 36.92
C SER A 593 28.91 5.88 37.38
N ASP A 594 28.25 6.91 36.85
CA ASP A 594 26.81 7.15 37.05
C ASP A 594 25.95 6.60 35.88
N ASP A 595 26.58 6.05 34.82
CA ASP A 595 25.89 5.51 33.64
C ASP A 595 25.64 3.98 33.78
N GLU A 596 24.36 3.58 33.74
CA GLU A 596 23.94 2.18 33.91
C GLU A 596 24.52 1.24 32.84
N LEU A 597 24.69 1.68 31.59
CA LEU A 597 25.21 0.86 30.51
C LEU A 597 26.73 0.67 30.63
N ASP A 598 27.45 1.71 31.02
CA ASP A 598 28.88 1.63 31.28
C ASP A 598 29.17 0.70 32.47
N ILE A 599 28.38 0.80 33.55
CA ILE A 599 28.47 -0.12 34.70
C ILE A 599 28.28 -1.57 34.25
N ILE A 600 27.27 -1.85 33.41
CA ILE A 600 27.02 -3.19 32.88
C ILE A 600 28.20 -3.69 32.06
N ARG A 601 28.75 -2.85 31.17
CA ARG A 601 29.86 -3.23 30.27
C ARG A 601 31.17 -3.44 31.02
N TYR A 602 31.52 -2.57 31.96
CA TYR A 602 32.71 -2.76 32.82
C TYR A 602 32.58 -4.02 33.66
N ASN A 603 31.41 -4.27 34.26
CA ASN A 603 31.16 -5.49 35.02
C ASN A 603 31.26 -6.76 34.15
N HIS A 604 30.73 -6.73 32.94
CA HIS A 604 30.83 -7.86 32.01
C HIS A 604 32.29 -8.16 31.65
N LEU A 605 33.08 -7.14 31.30
CA LEU A 605 34.50 -7.32 31.00
C LEU A 605 35.28 -7.88 32.20
N LEU A 606 34.99 -7.38 33.40
CA LEU A 606 35.62 -7.86 34.63
C LEU A 606 35.29 -9.34 34.90
N GLN A 607 34.04 -9.75 34.70
CA GLN A 607 33.60 -11.14 34.83
C GLN A 607 34.30 -12.06 33.82
N GLU A 608 34.41 -11.64 32.56
CA GLU A 608 35.11 -12.42 31.53
C GLU A 608 36.60 -12.61 31.85
N ILE A 609 37.27 -11.59 32.39
CA ILE A 609 38.67 -11.70 32.84
C ILE A 609 38.77 -12.72 33.98
N GLN A 610 37.91 -12.61 34.99
CA GLN A 610 37.90 -13.51 36.16
C GLN A 610 37.57 -14.96 35.78
N MET A 611 36.62 -15.16 34.87
CA MET A 611 36.21 -16.47 34.38
C MET A 611 37.35 -17.14 33.60
N ASN A 612 38.07 -16.39 32.76
CA ASN A 612 39.23 -16.91 32.04
C ASN A 612 40.38 -17.28 32.98
N GLU A 613 40.70 -16.47 33.98
CA GLU A 613 41.73 -16.83 34.97
C GLU A 613 41.35 -18.08 35.76
N TYR A 614 40.06 -18.24 36.11
CA TYR A 614 39.59 -19.47 36.73
C TYR A 614 39.83 -20.68 35.82
N PHE A 615 39.59 -20.56 34.51
CA PHE A 615 39.90 -21.62 33.55
C PHE A 615 41.40 -21.87 33.39
N ASP A 616 42.23 -20.83 33.38
CA ASP A 616 43.69 -20.95 33.30
C ASP A 616 44.24 -21.65 34.57
N ILE A 617 43.72 -21.32 35.76
CA ILE A 617 44.04 -22.02 37.02
C ILE A 617 43.61 -23.49 36.98
N GLN A 618 42.39 -23.78 36.50
CA GLN A 618 41.90 -25.16 36.37
C GLN A 618 42.71 -25.96 35.33
N ALA A 619 43.19 -25.32 34.26
CA ALA A 619 44.05 -25.94 33.25
C ALA A 619 45.44 -26.23 33.81
N GLU A 620 46.05 -25.31 34.57
CA GLU A 620 47.33 -25.55 35.27
C GLU A 620 47.21 -26.63 36.35
N GLU A 621 46.09 -26.69 37.08
CA GLU A 621 45.80 -27.77 38.03
C GLU A 621 45.61 -29.12 37.32
N PHE A 622 44.98 -29.12 36.15
CA PHE A 622 44.82 -30.32 35.32
C PHE A 622 46.16 -30.81 34.75
N GLU A 623 47.01 -29.91 34.23
CA GLU A 623 48.34 -30.24 33.72
C GLU A 623 49.27 -30.74 34.84
N LYS A 624 49.26 -30.11 36.03
CA LYS A 624 49.99 -30.63 37.19
C LYS A 624 49.52 -32.02 37.62
N ASN A 625 48.21 -32.29 37.59
CA ASN A 625 47.68 -33.61 37.91
C ASN A 625 48.03 -34.64 36.82
N TYR A 626 48.16 -34.23 35.55
CA TYR A 626 48.55 -35.09 34.44
C TYR A 626 50.05 -35.43 34.42
N GLU A 627 50.93 -34.50 34.84
CA GLU A 627 52.36 -34.77 35.02
C GLU A 627 52.62 -35.73 36.19
N TYR A 628 51.83 -35.67 37.26
CA TYR A 628 51.91 -36.64 38.38
C TYR A 628 51.45 -38.05 38.00
N GLU A 629 50.54 -38.23 37.04
CA GLU A 629 50.10 -39.55 36.55
C GLU A 629 51.06 -40.19 35.52
N GLN A 630 52.06 -39.46 35.00
CA GLN A 630 53.09 -40.02 34.11
C GLN A 630 54.40 -40.42 34.84
N ASP A 631 54.59 -39.96 36.08
CA ASP A 631 55.72 -40.29 36.95
C ASP A 631 55.39 -41.34 38.05
N GLU A 632 54.20 -41.96 38.01
CA GLU A 632 53.86 -43.25 38.65
C GLU A 632 53.81 -44.38 37.61
#